data_AF-A0AAJ1TDG2-F1
#
_entry.id   AF-A0AAJ1TDG2-F1
#
_cell.length_a   1.000
_cell.length_b   1.000
_cell.length_c   1.000
_cell.angle_alpha   90.00
_cell.angle_beta   90.00
_cell.angle_gamma   90.00
#
_symmetry.space_group_name_H-M   'P 1'
#
loop_
_entity.id
_entity.type
_entity.pdbx_description
1 polymer ?
#
loop_
_entity_poly.entity_id
_entity_poly.type
_entity_poly.pdbx_seq_one_letter_code
_entity_poly.pdbx_strand_id
1 'polypeptide(L)'
;MEDKTIHPNDKAEAMASENYEIYKREVIRLVFPRIFRESNEANTKAKLAAGAKKVGRLPEIRDVVAFYFYLLSYVNGQAYKESGEPNEKYGACFVSYKRIAEDLCMAKDRIKYLADVLEANGLIIRSVHYYEGTKRYKLYYPSWGPRVSDDGYLVSPDGEKIVPDPSVYLPRRD
;
A
#
# COMPACT_ATOMS: atom_id res chain seq x y z
N MET A 1 -28.41 3.38 20.33
CA MET A 1 -26.94 3.33 20.35
C MET A 1 -26.53 3.01 18.94
N GLU A 2 -26.04 3.98 18.18
CA GLU A 2 -25.45 3.70 16.87
C GLU A 2 -24.28 2.74 17.10
N ASP A 3 -24.40 1.54 16.57
CA ASP A 3 -23.31 0.58 16.47
C ASP A 3 -22.28 1.20 15.52
N LYS A 4 -21.41 2.06 16.07
CA LYS A 4 -20.26 2.60 15.34
C LYS A 4 -19.38 1.41 15.04
N THR A 5 -19.58 0.81 13.88
CA THR A 5 -18.79 -0.28 13.35
C THR A 5 -17.31 0.09 13.45
N ILE A 6 -16.61 -0.48 14.43
CA ILE A 6 -15.17 -0.31 14.64
C ILE A 6 -14.49 -1.22 13.62
N HIS A 7 -14.65 -0.92 12.34
CA HIS A 7 -13.95 -1.61 11.27
C HIS A 7 -12.69 -0.82 10.93
N PRO A 8 -11.55 -1.50 10.73
CA PRO A 8 -10.32 -0.80 10.41
C PRO A 8 -10.40 -0.30 8.96
N ASN A 9 -9.79 0.86 8.72
CA ASN A 9 -9.63 1.41 7.38
C ASN A 9 -11.01 1.56 6.69
N ASP A 10 -11.16 1.05 5.47
CA ASP A 10 -12.38 1.03 4.65
C ASP A 10 -13.12 -0.32 4.71
N LYS A 11 -12.84 -1.17 5.70
CA LYS A 11 -13.47 -2.50 5.82
C LYS A 11 -15.00 -2.43 6.02
N ALA A 12 -15.52 -1.36 6.64
CA ALA A 12 -16.97 -1.16 6.75
C ALA A 12 -17.63 -1.07 5.37
N GLU A 13 -17.02 -0.32 4.44
CA GLU A 13 -17.51 -0.20 3.06
C GLU A 13 -17.44 -1.56 2.34
N ALA A 14 -16.37 -2.33 2.56
CA ALA A 14 -16.23 -3.66 1.98
C ALA A 14 -17.33 -4.63 2.45
N MET A 15 -17.64 -4.65 3.75
CA MET A 15 -18.68 -5.54 4.30
C MET A 15 -20.11 -5.11 3.96
N ALA A 16 -20.32 -3.84 3.60
CA ALA A 16 -21.62 -3.36 3.17
C ALA A 16 -21.99 -3.81 1.74
N SER A 17 -21.03 -4.35 0.98
CA SER A 17 -21.30 -4.85 -0.38
C SER A 17 -22.03 -6.20 -0.36
N GLU A 18 -23.05 -6.35 -1.22
CA GLU A 18 -23.87 -7.58 -1.30
C GLU A 18 -23.09 -8.81 -1.80
N ASN A 19 -21.89 -8.60 -2.36
CA ASN A 19 -21.05 -9.65 -2.94
C ASN A 19 -19.79 -9.87 -2.12
N TYR A 20 -19.48 -11.13 -1.85
CA TYR A 20 -18.26 -11.50 -1.12
C TYR A 20 -17.00 -11.27 -1.96
N GLU A 21 -16.17 -10.31 -1.53
CA GLU A 21 -14.80 -10.14 -2.02
C GLU A 21 -13.83 -10.05 -0.83
N ILE A 22 -12.85 -10.96 -0.76
CA ILE A 22 -11.78 -10.92 0.27
C ILE A 22 -10.87 -9.70 0.06
N TYR A 23 -10.72 -9.28 -1.19
CA TYR A 23 -9.99 -8.09 -1.61
C TYR A 23 -10.65 -7.52 -2.85
N LYS A 24 -10.52 -6.20 -3.04
CA LYS A 24 -11.05 -5.49 -4.20
C LYS A 24 -10.35 -5.94 -5.50
N ARG A 25 -11.05 -6.68 -6.37
CA ARG A 25 -10.45 -7.28 -7.58
C ARG A 25 -9.94 -6.24 -8.58
N GLU A 26 -10.54 -5.06 -8.60
CA GLU A 26 -10.13 -3.92 -9.43
C GLU A 26 -8.71 -3.44 -9.08
N VAL A 27 -8.23 -3.67 -7.86
CA VAL A 27 -6.84 -3.36 -7.48
C VAL A 27 -5.86 -4.20 -8.33
N ILE A 28 -6.17 -5.48 -8.53
CA ILE A 28 -5.37 -6.37 -9.40
C ILE A 28 -5.57 -6.07 -10.88
N ARG A 29 -6.82 -5.82 -11.29
CA ARG A 29 -7.17 -5.72 -12.70
C ARG A 29 -6.85 -4.36 -13.33
N LEU A 30 -6.88 -3.28 -12.53
CA LEU A 30 -6.76 -1.91 -13.03
C LEU A 30 -5.62 -1.16 -12.34
N VAL A 31 -5.59 -1.15 -11.01
CA VAL A 31 -4.63 -0.31 -10.24
C VAL A 31 -3.19 -0.75 -10.45
N PHE A 32 -2.84 -2.02 -10.19
CA PHE A 32 -1.46 -2.48 -10.36
C PHE A 32 -0.98 -2.42 -11.82
N PRO A 33 -1.75 -2.82 -12.84
CA PRO A 33 -1.36 -2.62 -14.23
C PRO A 33 -1.09 -1.16 -14.58
N ARG A 34 -1.88 -0.22 -14.04
CA ARG A 34 -1.67 1.22 -14.22
C ARG A 34 -0.38 1.69 -13.55
N ILE A 35 -0.13 1.30 -12.29
CA ILE A 35 1.14 1.54 -11.58
C ILE A 35 2.36 1.02 -12.37
N PHE A 36 2.27 -0.17 -12.97
CA PHE A 36 3.37 -0.73 -13.75
C PHE A 36 3.70 0.10 -14.99
N ARG A 37 2.67 0.59 -15.70
CA ARG A 37 2.84 1.46 -16.87
C ARG A 37 3.44 2.80 -16.48
N GLU A 38 2.85 3.47 -15.48
CA GLU A 38 3.34 4.76 -14.97
C GLU A 38 4.79 4.66 -14.47
N SER A 39 5.12 3.59 -13.74
CA SER A 39 6.50 3.35 -13.29
C SER A 39 7.47 3.18 -14.44
N ASN A 40 7.08 2.42 -15.48
CA ASN A 40 7.91 2.25 -16.66
C ASN A 40 8.09 3.57 -17.43
N GLU A 41 7.02 4.34 -17.60
CA GLU A 41 7.04 5.64 -18.29
C GLU A 41 7.93 6.65 -17.55
N ALA A 42 7.75 6.78 -16.23
CA ALA A 42 8.57 7.68 -15.40
C ALA A 42 10.06 7.33 -15.50
N ASN A 43 10.40 6.05 -15.37
CA ASN A 43 11.79 5.59 -15.48
C ASN A 43 12.36 5.79 -16.89
N THR A 44 11.55 5.55 -17.92
CA THR A 44 11.95 5.76 -19.33
C THR A 44 12.25 7.23 -19.57
N LYS A 45 11.33 8.11 -19.17
CA LYS A 45 11.50 9.56 -19.30
C LYS A 45 12.73 10.07 -18.55
N ALA A 46 12.95 9.62 -17.32
CA ALA A 46 14.11 10.00 -16.52
C ALA A 46 15.44 9.54 -17.15
N LYS A 47 15.51 8.32 -17.69
CA LYS A 47 16.72 7.81 -18.38
C LYS A 47 17.01 8.59 -19.67
N LEU A 48 15.99 8.86 -20.47
CA LEU A 48 16.13 9.65 -21.70
C LEU A 48 16.57 11.09 -21.39
N ALA A 49 15.99 11.72 -20.37
CA ALA A 49 16.41 13.05 -19.91
C ALA A 49 17.87 13.09 -19.41
N ALA A 50 18.38 11.97 -18.88
CA ALA A 50 19.78 11.81 -18.50
C ALA A 50 20.71 11.42 -19.68
N GLY A 51 20.21 11.40 -20.91
CA GLY A 51 21.01 11.12 -22.12
C GLY A 51 21.17 9.64 -22.48
N ALA A 52 20.37 8.75 -21.89
CA ALA A 52 20.43 7.32 -22.25
C ALA A 52 19.99 7.10 -23.71
N LYS A 53 20.84 6.40 -24.49
CA LYS A 53 20.54 6.06 -25.90
C LYS A 53 19.52 4.93 -26.06
N LYS A 54 19.32 4.11 -25.02
CA LYS A 54 18.36 3.00 -24.99
C LYS A 54 17.75 2.88 -23.60
N VAL A 55 16.47 2.56 -23.55
CA VAL A 55 15.77 2.22 -22.31
C VAL A 55 16.16 0.79 -21.95
N GLY A 56 16.98 0.62 -20.92
CA GLY A 56 17.46 -0.69 -20.45
C GLY A 56 16.35 -1.53 -19.80
N ARG A 57 16.74 -2.42 -18.87
CA ARG A 57 15.81 -3.30 -18.14
C ARG A 57 14.65 -2.51 -17.50
N LEU A 58 13.45 -3.12 -17.59
CA LEU A 58 12.23 -2.60 -16.95
C LEU A 58 12.42 -2.51 -15.42
N PRO A 59 11.80 -1.52 -14.75
CA PRO A 59 11.81 -1.45 -13.30
C PRO A 59 11.21 -2.71 -12.67
N GLU A 60 11.79 -3.17 -11.57
CA GLU A 60 11.29 -4.31 -10.80
C GLU A 60 10.10 -3.89 -9.91
N ILE A 61 9.09 -3.24 -10.49
CA ILE A 61 7.95 -2.66 -9.74
C ILE A 61 6.91 -3.72 -9.34
N ARG A 62 6.93 -4.90 -9.95
CA ARG A 62 5.88 -5.94 -9.78
C ARG A 62 5.76 -6.47 -8.35
N ASP A 63 6.83 -6.40 -7.56
CA ASP A 63 6.84 -6.84 -6.17
C ASP A 63 5.90 -6.02 -5.27
N VAL A 64 5.47 -4.84 -5.73
CA VAL A 64 4.45 -4.02 -5.05
C VAL A 64 3.16 -4.79 -4.79
N VAL A 65 2.82 -5.76 -5.66
CA VAL A 65 1.63 -6.61 -5.52
C VAL A 65 1.77 -7.56 -4.34
N ALA A 66 2.88 -8.32 -4.31
CA ALA A 66 3.16 -9.26 -3.24
C ALA A 66 3.27 -8.52 -1.91
N PHE A 67 3.92 -7.36 -1.89
CA PHE A 67 4.06 -6.54 -0.70
C PHE A 67 2.70 -6.06 -0.18
N TYR A 68 1.81 -5.54 -1.04
CA TYR A 68 0.48 -5.08 -0.62
C TYR A 68 -0.36 -6.20 0.02
N PHE A 69 -0.44 -7.38 -0.60
CA PHE A 69 -1.20 -8.50 -0.03
C PHE A 69 -0.55 -9.08 1.21
N TYR A 70 0.79 -9.03 1.30
CA TYR A 70 1.48 -9.36 2.54
C TYR A 70 1.05 -8.42 3.66
N LEU A 71 1.03 -7.11 3.43
CA LEU A 71 0.55 -6.15 4.43
C LEU A 71 -0.90 -6.45 4.86
N LEU A 72 -1.82 -6.67 3.90
CA LEU A 72 -3.21 -7.02 4.20
C LEU A 72 -3.35 -8.27 5.07
N SER A 73 -2.55 -9.30 4.77
CA SER A 73 -2.61 -10.60 5.46
C SER A 73 -2.12 -10.53 6.91
N TYR A 74 -1.33 -9.52 7.26
CA TYR A 74 -0.77 -9.32 8.60
C TYR A 74 -1.42 -8.14 9.35
N VAL A 75 -2.55 -7.64 8.87
CA VAL A 75 -3.32 -6.62 9.60
C VAL A 75 -3.82 -7.16 10.93
N ASN A 76 -3.61 -6.40 12.00
CA ASN A 76 -4.16 -6.71 13.31
C ASN A 76 -5.67 -6.51 13.35
N GLY A 77 -6.40 -7.62 13.50
CA GLY A 77 -7.86 -7.66 13.61
C GLY A 77 -8.42 -7.41 15.03
N GLN A 78 -7.58 -7.17 16.04
CA GLN A 78 -8.01 -6.95 17.42
C GLN A 78 -8.30 -5.47 17.67
N ALA A 79 -9.58 -5.09 17.71
CA ALA A 79 -10.03 -3.71 17.96
C ALA A 79 -9.74 -3.23 19.39
N TYR A 80 -9.70 -4.16 20.34
CA TYR A 80 -9.51 -3.89 21.76
C TYR A 80 -8.39 -4.75 22.33
N LYS A 81 -7.72 -4.23 23.36
CA LYS A 81 -6.79 -4.97 24.22
C LYS A 81 -7.57 -5.86 25.18
N GLU A 82 -6.91 -6.81 25.83
CA GLU A 82 -7.53 -7.66 26.88
C GLU A 82 -8.09 -6.82 28.04
N SER A 83 -7.51 -5.64 28.30
CA SER A 83 -8.01 -4.68 29.29
C SER A 83 -9.32 -3.98 28.89
N GLY A 84 -9.83 -4.18 27.67
CA GLY A 84 -11.01 -3.50 27.13
C GLY A 84 -10.73 -2.13 26.49
N GLU A 85 -9.49 -1.62 26.56
CA GLU A 85 -9.11 -0.36 25.91
C GLU A 85 -8.95 -0.52 24.39
N PRO A 86 -9.21 0.53 23.58
CA PRO A 86 -8.92 0.50 22.14
C PRO A 86 -7.46 0.14 21.83
N ASN A 87 -7.26 -0.67 20.79
CA ASN A 87 -5.93 -1.08 20.37
C ASN A 87 -5.37 -0.10 19.32
N GLU A 88 -4.30 0.63 19.66
CA GLU A 88 -3.70 1.57 18.69
C GLU A 88 -3.14 0.90 17.42
N LYS A 89 -2.86 -0.40 17.48
CA LYS A 89 -2.38 -1.21 16.35
C LYS A 89 -3.53 -1.78 15.52
N TYR A 90 -4.80 -1.56 15.88
CA TYR A 90 -5.93 -2.08 15.13
C TYR A 90 -5.91 -1.59 13.68
N GLY A 91 -6.04 -2.51 12.72
CA GLY A 91 -5.97 -2.18 11.29
C GLY A 91 -4.56 -1.98 10.73
N ALA A 92 -3.52 -2.06 11.56
CA ALA A 92 -2.14 -1.94 11.13
C ALA A 92 -1.49 -3.31 10.87
N CYS A 93 -0.65 -3.38 9.84
CA CYS A 93 0.42 -4.35 9.74
C CYS A 93 1.70 -3.76 10.35
N PHE A 94 2.37 -4.51 11.22
CA PHE A 94 3.57 -4.06 11.93
C PHE A 94 4.69 -5.10 11.93
N VAL A 95 4.70 -5.95 10.90
CA VAL A 95 5.77 -6.93 10.68
C VAL A 95 7.12 -6.21 10.53
N SER A 96 8.16 -6.75 11.16
CA SER A 96 9.50 -6.17 11.09
C SER A 96 10.06 -6.17 9.66
N TYR A 97 10.89 -5.17 9.32
CA TYR A 97 11.57 -5.09 8.03
C TYR A 97 12.41 -6.34 7.72
N LYS A 98 13.01 -6.95 8.75
CA LYS A 98 13.78 -8.19 8.61
C LYS A 98 12.88 -9.32 8.09
N ARG A 99 11.73 -9.54 8.72
CA ARG A 99 10.79 -10.58 8.33
C ARG A 99 10.16 -10.32 6.96
N ILE A 100 9.80 -9.08 6.64
CA ILE A 100 9.30 -8.73 5.30
C ILE A 100 10.35 -9.06 4.23
N ALA A 101 11.61 -8.69 4.46
CA ALA A 101 12.71 -8.95 3.53
C ALA A 101 12.96 -10.46 3.35
N GLU A 102 12.91 -11.23 4.43
CA GLU A 102 13.07 -12.69 4.41
C GLU A 102 11.89 -13.39 3.72
N ASP A 103 10.65 -13.06 4.09
CA ASP A 103 9.45 -13.71 3.56
C ASP A 103 9.20 -13.39 2.07
N LEU A 104 9.52 -12.16 1.65
CA LEU A 104 9.31 -11.72 0.26
C LEU A 104 10.60 -11.76 -0.58
N CYS A 105 11.70 -12.28 -0.03
CA CYS A 105 13.00 -12.39 -0.70
C CYS A 105 13.46 -11.09 -1.37
N MET A 106 13.34 -9.95 -0.66
CA MET A 106 13.69 -8.63 -1.19
C MET A 106 14.64 -7.85 -0.29
N ALA A 107 15.42 -6.94 -0.88
CA ALA A 107 16.29 -6.05 -0.12
C ALA A 107 15.49 -5.04 0.73
N LYS A 108 16.04 -4.63 1.88
CA LYS A 108 15.31 -3.81 2.87
C LYS A 108 14.99 -2.40 2.37
N ASP A 109 15.86 -1.83 1.56
CA ASP A 109 15.68 -0.54 0.86
C ASP A 109 14.46 -0.56 -0.06
N ARG A 110 14.18 -1.70 -0.71
CA ARG A 110 12.99 -1.89 -1.54
C ARG A 110 11.70 -1.78 -0.75
N ILE A 111 11.66 -2.23 0.50
CA ILE A 111 10.46 -2.15 1.34
C ILE A 111 9.99 -0.70 1.44
N LYS A 112 10.93 0.23 1.66
CA LYS A 112 10.60 1.66 1.74
C LYS A 112 10.05 2.17 0.41
N TYR A 113 10.76 1.90 -0.69
CA TYR A 113 10.32 2.30 -2.02
C TYR A 113 8.92 1.79 -2.36
N LEU A 114 8.64 0.50 -2.14
CA LEU A 114 7.33 -0.08 -2.40
C LEU A 114 6.24 0.49 -1.48
N ALA A 115 6.56 0.77 -0.21
CA ALA A 115 5.63 1.43 0.70
C ALA A 115 5.27 2.84 0.24
N ASP A 116 6.26 3.63 -0.20
CA ASP A 116 6.00 4.99 -0.70
C ASP A 116 5.16 4.95 -1.98
N VAL A 117 5.39 3.98 -2.88
CA VAL A 117 4.56 3.79 -4.08
C VAL A 117 3.12 3.44 -3.70
N LEU A 118 2.90 2.52 -2.76
CA LEU A 118 1.57 2.16 -2.29
C LEU A 118 0.86 3.34 -1.61
N GLU A 119 1.58 4.11 -0.78
CA GLU A 119 1.05 5.28 -0.08
C GLU A 119 0.67 6.40 -1.06
N ALA A 120 1.53 6.72 -2.04
CA ALA A 120 1.23 7.71 -3.07
C ALA A 120 0.05 7.31 -3.98
N ASN A 121 -0.24 6.01 -4.09
CA ASN A 121 -1.39 5.50 -4.84
C ASN A 121 -2.63 5.24 -3.97
N GLY A 122 -2.60 5.57 -2.67
CA GLY A 122 -3.72 5.40 -1.73
C GLY A 122 -3.94 3.97 -1.24
N LEU A 123 -3.10 3.00 -1.64
CA LEU A 123 -3.21 1.60 -1.19
C LEU A 123 -2.68 1.40 0.23
N ILE A 124 -1.84 2.32 0.72
CA ILE A 124 -1.58 2.52 2.15
C ILE A 124 -2.17 3.88 2.52
N ILE A 125 -3.13 3.87 3.44
CA ILE A 125 -3.82 5.09 3.89
C ILE A 125 -2.87 5.98 4.70
N ARG A 126 -2.02 5.35 5.51
CA ARG A 126 -0.98 6.04 6.29
C ARG A 126 0.08 5.07 6.80
N SER A 127 1.26 5.60 7.09
CA SER A 127 2.35 4.85 7.71
C SER A 127 2.94 5.54 8.96
N VAL A 128 2.82 4.95 10.15
CA VAL A 128 3.20 5.58 11.43
C VAL A 128 4.44 4.93 12.06
N HIS A 129 5.36 5.73 12.61
CA HIS A 129 6.43 5.19 13.46
C HIS A 129 5.88 4.91 14.86
N TYR A 130 6.10 3.70 15.35
CA TYR A 130 5.64 3.27 16.66
C TYR A 130 6.81 2.76 17.49
N TYR A 131 6.83 3.13 18.77
CA TYR A 131 7.90 2.80 19.70
C TYR A 131 7.32 2.06 20.89
N GLU A 132 7.93 0.92 21.22
CA GLU A 132 7.55 0.09 22.37
C GLU A 132 8.81 -0.27 23.13
N GLY A 133 9.06 0.48 24.23
CA GLY A 133 10.34 0.49 24.89
C GLY A 133 11.46 0.92 23.93
N THR A 134 12.45 0.05 23.74
CA THR A 134 13.57 0.28 22.81
C THR A 134 13.30 -0.19 21.37
N LYS A 135 12.17 -0.88 21.14
CA LYS A 135 11.83 -1.43 19.82
C LYS A 135 11.11 -0.40 18.98
N ARG A 136 11.56 -0.24 17.74
CA ARG A 136 10.96 0.64 16.73
C ARG A 136 10.24 -0.20 15.68
N TYR A 137 8.99 0.13 15.44
CA TYR A 137 8.15 -0.46 14.41
C TYR A 137 7.72 0.61 13.38
N LYS A 138 7.34 0.13 12.20
CA LYS A 138 6.59 0.91 11.22
C LYS A 138 5.23 0.24 11.10
N LEU A 139 4.18 1.00 11.39
CA LEU A 139 2.80 0.57 11.23
C LEU A 139 2.34 0.98 9.83
N TYR A 140 1.94 0.02 9.01
CA TYR A 140 1.32 0.26 7.71
C TYR A 140 -0.18 0.03 7.82
N TYR A 141 -1.00 0.99 7.37
CA TYR A 141 -2.45 0.85 7.34
C TYR A 141 -2.91 0.67 5.89
N PRO A 142 -2.95 -0.57 5.36
CA PRO A 142 -3.38 -0.82 3.99
C PRO A 142 -4.89 -0.60 3.82
N SER A 143 -5.29 -0.04 2.69
CA SER A 143 -6.70 0.01 2.28
C SER A 143 -7.18 -1.42 1.97
N TRP A 144 -8.31 -1.83 2.52
CA TRP A 144 -8.94 -3.15 2.37
C TRP A 144 -9.94 -3.18 1.20
N GLY A 145 -10.71 -2.11 1.05
CA GLY A 145 -11.80 -1.99 0.09
C GLY A 145 -11.78 -0.66 -0.66
N PRO A 146 -10.69 -0.32 -1.36
CA PRO A 146 -10.60 0.98 -2.03
C PRO A 146 -11.67 1.14 -3.11
N ARG A 147 -12.20 2.35 -3.26
CA ARG A 147 -12.95 2.74 -4.45
C ARG A 147 -11.97 2.91 -5.61
N VAL A 148 -12.26 2.27 -6.74
CA VAL A 148 -11.40 2.27 -7.93
C VAL A 148 -12.20 2.79 -9.12
N SER A 149 -11.63 3.74 -9.84
CA SER A 149 -12.15 4.26 -11.11
C SER A 149 -11.79 3.36 -12.30
N ASP A 150 -12.48 3.53 -13.43
CA ASP A 150 -12.31 2.67 -14.61
C ASP A 150 -10.90 2.72 -15.21
N ASP A 151 -10.20 3.85 -15.08
CA ASP A 151 -8.80 4.01 -15.49
C ASP A 151 -7.79 3.58 -14.42
N GLY A 152 -8.27 3.02 -13.31
CA GLY A 152 -7.47 2.35 -12.31
C GLY A 152 -6.89 3.28 -11.24
N TYR A 153 -7.38 4.50 -11.09
CA TYR A 153 -7.06 5.36 -9.93
C TYR A 153 -7.94 5.03 -8.74
N LEU A 154 -7.36 5.12 -7.54
CA LEU A 154 -8.16 5.10 -6.32
C LEU A 154 -8.94 6.40 -6.22
N VAL A 155 -10.12 6.33 -5.62
CA VAL A 155 -11.04 7.47 -5.46
C VAL A 155 -11.22 7.73 -3.97
N SER A 156 -10.99 8.97 -3.55
CA SER A 156 -11.19 9.43 -2.19
C SER A 156 -12.67 9.34 -1.79
N PRO A 157 -13.00 9.48 -0.48
CA PRO A 157 -14.39 9.59 -0.04
C PRO A 157 -15.17 10.72 -0.72
N ASP A 158 -14.48 11.80 -1.11
CA ASP A 158 -15.07 12.97 -1.76
C ASP A 158 -15.25 12.79 -3.28
N GLY A 159 -14.86 11.63 -3.83
CA GLY A 159 -14.98 11.33 -5.26
C GLY A 159 -13.78 11.78 -6.11
N GLU A 160 -12.71 12.29 -5.49
CA GLU A 160 -11.51 12.74 -6.20
C GLU A 160 -10.53 11.60 -6.47
N LYS A 161 -9.90 11.60 -7.64
CA LYS A 161 -8.85 10.61 -7.97
C LYS A 161 -7.57 10.90 -7.20
N ILE A 162 -7.01 9.87 -6.58
CA ILE A 162 -5.68 9.91 -5.97
C ILE A 162 -4.65 9.69 -7.08
N VAL A 163 -4.05 10.78 -7.55
CA VAL A 163 -3.02 10.76 -8.60
C VAL A 163 -1.64 10.91 -7.96
N PRO A 164 -0.75 9.91 -8.11
CA PRO A 164 0.59 9.97 -7.52
C PRO A 164 1.49 10.96 -8.29
N ASP A 165 2.42 11.60 -7.58
CA ASP A 165 3.54 12.27 -8.24
C ASP A 165 4.43 11.21 -8.95
N PRO A 166 4.68 11.33 -10.28
CA PRO A 166 5.46 10.33 -11.02
C PRO A 166 6.89 10.09 -10.48
N SER A 167 7.45 11.04 -9.72
CA SER A 167 8.76 10.90 -9.08
C SER A 167 8.80 9.76 -8.06
N VAL A 168 7.65 9.34 -7.50
CA VAL A 168 7.58 8.20 -6.56
C VAL A 168 8.06 6.89 -7.19
N TYR A 169 7.95 6.78 -8.52
CA TYR A 169 8.37 5.59 -9.26
C TYR A 169 9.86 5.58 -9.62
N LEU A 170 10.58 6.66 -9.35
CA LEU A 170 12.00 6.74 -9.63
C LEU A 170 12.78 6.04 -8.51
N PRO A 171 13.87 5.34 -8.83
CA PRO A 171 14.77 4.81 -7.82
C PRO A 171 15.23 5.95 -6.90
N ARG A 172 15.18 5.73 -5.59
CA ARG A 172 15.79 6.63 -4.62
C ARG A 172 17.28 6.68 -4.94
N ARG A 173 17.80 7.87 -5.24
CA ARG A 173 19.25 8.10 -5.29
C ARG A 173 19.71 8.19 -3.84
N ASP A 174 20.60 7.29 -3.44
CA ASP A 174 21.34 7.41 -2.19
C ASP A 174 22.24 8.66 -2.21
#